data_AF-A0A067T627-F1
#
_entry.id   AF-A0A067T627-F1
#
_cell.length_a   1.000
_cell.length_b   1.000
_cell.length_c   1.000
_cell.angle_alpha   90.00
_cell.angle_beta   90.00
_cell.angle_gamma   90.00
#
_symmetry.space_group_name_H-M   'P 1'
#
loop_
_entity.id
_entity.type
_entity.pdbx_description
1 polymer ?
#
loop_
_entity_poly.entity_id
_entity_poly.type
_entity_poly.pdbx_seq_one_letter_code
_entity_poly.pdbx_strand_id
1 'polypeptide(L)'
;MAPGGSSGSCMKLTDMPLELLAIILEILGWKDILRVRQTCKYLAEASRLFGVWEHQHRTTSITIPRLLERPTTFYTSQELEVNFLRWKRSQIGWRTDNGTYGHRRNIVNDGAMEVHLVKGGRWLLTVQQTGRTMYYDLDAATVTGRRLIPDQVEDHPLFKKYRYSSVGICVDIDEMSPILKFNLAFTVVRPSDDSPPKTEHLTQIWSVSTVFEDSQRVVGLSANLLASFPLHSSVRFLYSTSLLGHFVAFTINDPRYRLNSLVIEWEQAGRNPSNYPCRPFYSHEMTYASSQTTERLSSIKIRCDSMIIFQ
;
A
#
# COMPACT_ATOMS: atom_id res chain seq x y z
N MET A 1 49.14 -51.05 -29.12
CA MET A 1 47.78 -50.88 -28.55
C MET A 1 47.72 -49.50 -27.92
N ALA A 2 47.00 -48.57 -28.55
CA ALA A 2 46.74 -47.24 -28.01
C ALA A 2 45.26 -47.16 -27.65
N PRO A 3 44.89 -46.73 -26.43
CA PRO A 3 43.52 -46.30 -26.16
C PRO A 3 43.45 -44.80 -26.45
N GLY A 4 42.73 -44.45 -27.52
CA GLY A 4 42.34 -43.08 -27.83
C GLY A 4 41.33 -42.58 -26.79
N GLY A 5 41.80 -41.75 -25.86
CA GLY A 5 40.94 -41.01 -24.95
C GLY A 5 40.17 -39.94 -25.71
N SER A 6 38.86 -40.10 -25.84
CA SER A 6 37.93 -39.06 -26.26
C SER A 6 38.08 -37.86 -25.31
N SER A 7 38.78 -36.81 -25.75
CA SER A 7 38.79 -35.53 -25.03
C SER A 7 37.38 -34.96 -25.09
N GLY A 8 36.61 -35.10 -24.01
CA GLY A 8 35.35 -34.39 -23.85
C GLY A 8 35.62 -32.90 -23.94
N SER A 9 35.28 -32.29 -25.08
CA SER A 9 35.36 -30.85 -25.26
C SER A 9 34.44 -30.19 -24.24
N CYS A 10 35.04 -29.54 -23.23
CA CYS A 10 34.32 -28.74 -22.26
C CYS A 10 33.83 -27.48 -22.97
N MET A 11 32.56 -27.48 -23.38
CA MET A 11 31.92 -26.32 -24.00
C MET A 11 31.91 -25.18 -22.98
N LYS A 12 32.46 -24.02 -23.35
CA LYS A 12 32.47 -22.86 -22.47
C LYS A 12 31.08 -22.24 -22.48
N LEU A 13 30.65 -21.71 -21.33
CA LEU A 13 29.39 -20.97 -21.21
C LEU A 13 29.29 -19.79 -22.19
N THR A 14 30.41 -19.18 -22.55
CA THR A 14 30.50 -18.08 -23.51
C THR A 14 30.23 -18.49 -24.95
N ASP A 15 30.32 -19.78 -25.25
CA ASP A 15 30.15 -20.31 -26.60
C ASP A 15 28.69 -20.74 -26.85
N MET A 16 27.83 -20.68 -25.81
CA MET A 16 26.42 -21.03 -25.91
C MET A 16 25.59 -19.86 -26.47
N PRO A 17 24.54 -20.15 -27.28
CA PRO A 17 23.53 -19.18 -27.66
C PRO A 17 22.91 -18.46 -26.46
N LEU A 18 22.59 -17.18 -26.67
CA LEU A 18 22.10 -16.29 -25.62
C LEU A 18 20.79 -16.79 -24.98
N GLU A 19 19.95 -17.44 -25.79
CA GLU A 19 18.66 -18.00 -25.37
C GLU A 19 18.85 -19.16 -24.39
N LEU A 20 19.80 -20.07 -24.66
CA LEU A 20 20.10 -21.18 -23.76
C LEU A 20 20.71 -20.68 -22.46
N LEU A 21 21.57 -19.66 -22.55
CA LEU A 21 22.14 -19.03 -21.39
C LEU A 21 21.07 -18.33 -20.54
N ALA A 22 20.07 -17.68 -21.15
CA ALA A 22 18.94 -17.08 -20.45
C ALA A 22 18.16 -18.13 -19.65
N ILE A 23 17.85 -19.29 -20.26
CA ILE A 23 17.17 -20.41 -19.59
C ILE A 23 17.98 -20.91 -18.38
N ILE A 24 19.30 -21.01 -18.52
CA ILE A 24 20.18 -21.39 -17.40
C ILE A 24 20.18 -20.31 -16.32
N LEU A 25 20.13 -19.02 -16.67
CA LEU A 25 20.09 -17.94 -15.69
C LEU A 25 18.75 -17.86 -14.96
N GLU A 26 17.65 -18.23 -15.60
CA GLU A 26 16.31 -18.26 -14.98
C GLU A 26 16.22 -19.21 -13.79
N ILE A 27 16.91 -20.36 -13.85
CA ILE A 27 16.95 -21.33 -12.74
C ILE A 27 17.89 -20.92 -11.59
N LEU A 28 18.71 -19.89 -11.77
CA LEU A 28 19.61 -19.40 -10.72
C LEU A 28 18.87 -18.48 -9.73
N GLY A 29 19.37 -18.44 -8.50
CA GLY A 29 18.98 -17.40 -7.55
C GLY A 29 19.51 -16.04 -7.95
N TRP A 30 18.76 -14.96 -7.65
CA TRP A 30 19.16 -13.59 -7.97
C TRP A 30 20.59 -13.19 -7.53
N LYS A 31 21.10 -13.73 -6.41
CA LYS A 31 22.48 -13.46 -5.96
C LYS A 31 23.50 -14.04 -6.93
N ASP A 32 23.24 -15.24 -7.44
CA ASP A 32 24.13 -15.93 -8.37
C ASP A 32 24.06 -15.29 -9.75
N ILE A 33 22.88 -14.84 -10.19
CA ILE A 33 22.72 -14.00 -11.39
C ILE A 33 23.63 -12.76 -11.30
N LEU A 34 23.61 -12.06 -10.15
CA LEU A 34 24.47 -10.89 -9.94
C LEU A 34 25.96 -11.22 -9.90
N ARG A 35 26.35 -12.42 -9.40
CA ARG A 35 27.75 -12.88 -9.43
C ARG A 35 28.20 -13.23 -10.85
N VAL A 36 27.36 -13.96 -11.60
CA VAL A 36 27.62 -14.31 -13.00
C VAL A 36 27.85 -13.06 -13.84
N ARG A 37 27.07 -11.99 -13.59
CA ARG A 37 27.27 -10.69 -14.25
C ARG A 37 28.66 -10.09 -14.08
N GLN A 38 29.34 -10.36 -12.96
CA GLN A 38 30.65 -9.79 -12.67
C GLN A 38 31.80 -10.53 -13.37
N THR A 39 31.51 -11.60 -14.13
CA THR A 39 32.53 -12.47 -14.73
C THR A 39 33.06 -11.94 -16.07
N CYS A 40 32.18 -11.70 -17.04
CA CYS A 40 32.54 -11.16 -18.36
C CYS A 40 31.36 -10.40 -19.02
N LYS A 41 31.65 -9.63 -20.08
CA LYS A 41 30.64 -8.80 -20.77
C LYS A 41 29.46 -9.61 -21.32
N TYR A 42 29.72 -10.75 -21.93
CA TYR A 42 28.68 -11.61 -22.51
C TYR A 42 27.70 -12.10 -21.44
N LEU A 43 28.22 -12.62 -20.32
CA LEU A 43 27.42 -13.07 -19.19
C LEU A 43 26.71 -11.89 -18.50
N ALA A 44 27.32 -10.71 -18.49
CA ALA A 44 26.69 -9.49 -18.00
C ALA A 44 25.48 -9.10 -18.85
N GLU A 45 25.58 -9.17 -20.18
CA GLU A 45 24.47 -8.90 -21.10
C GLU A 45 23.35 -9.94 -20.95
N ALA A 46 23.68 -11.23 -20.91
CA ALA A 46 22.71 -12.29 -20.71
C ALA A 46 21.94 -12.15 -19.38
N SER A 47 22.62 -11.77 -18.29
CA SER A 47 22.00 -11.52 -16.98
C SER A 47 21.06 -10.32 -16.93
N ARG A 48 20.99 -9.52 -18.00
CA ARG A 48 20.10 -8.36 -18.15
C ARG A 48 18.96 -8.62 -19.11
N LEU A 49 18.76 -9.85 -19.56
CA LEU A 49 17.62 -10.20 -20.41
C LEU A 49 16.32 -10.12 -19.62
N PHE A 50 15.26 -9.68 -20.29
CA PHE A 50 13.94 -9.48 -19.70
C PHE A 50 13.40 -10.77 -19.07
N GLY A 51 13.47 -11.90 -19.79
CA GLY A 51 12.98 -13.20 -19.32
C GLY A 51 13.60 -13.65 -18.01
N VAL A 52 14.88 -13.34 -17.79
CA VAL A 52 15.58 -13.64 -16.52
C VAL A 52 14.91 -12.91 -15.35
N TRP A 53 14.69 -11.60 -15.47
CA TRP A 53 14.11 -10.81 -14.37
C TRP A 53 12.60 -11.01 -14.21
N GLU A 54 11.88 -11.20 -15.32
CA GLU A 54 10.48 -11.62 -15.29
C GLU A 54 10.31 -12.94 -14.53
N HIS A 55 11.17 -13.94 -14.81
CA HIS A 55 11.15 -15.21 -14.09
C HIS A 55 11.38 -15.00 -12.60
N GLN A 56 12.36 -14.20 -12.20
CA GLN A 56 12.63 -13.90 -10.79
C GLN A 56 11.42 -13.25 -10.10
N HIS A 57 10.74 -12.31 -10.76
CA HIS A 57 9.51 -11.70 -10.26
C HIS A 57 8.40 -12.73 -10.09
N ARG A 58 8.14 -13.55 -11.11
CA ARG A 58 7.10 -14.60 -11.10
C ARG A 58 7.32 -15.58 -9.95
N THR A 59 8.52 -16.15 -9.85
CA THR A 59 8.86 -17.15 -8.82
C THR A 59 8.76 -16.57 -7.41
N THR A 60 9.11 -15.30 -7.23
CA THR A 60 8.99 -14.66 -5.91
C THR A 60 7.54 -14.33 -5.55
N SER A 61 6.72 -13.97 -6.54
CA SER A 61 5.32 -13.60 -6.34
C SER A 61 4.45 -14.76 -5.84
N ILE A 62 4.87 -16.02 -6.09
CA ILE A 62 4.24 -17.23 -5.54
C ILE A 62 4.22 -17.21 -4.00
N THR A 63 5.32 -16.76 -3.40
CA THR A 63 5.47 -16.75 -1.93
C THR A 63 4.94 -15.49 -1.28
N ILE A 64 5.05 -14.35 -1.97
CA ILE A 64 4.67 -13.04 -1.45
C ILE A 64 4.03 -12.29 -2.63
N PRO A 65 2.68 -12.17 -2.68
CA PRO A 65 1.99 -11.51 -3.77
C PRO A 65 2.54 -10.10 -3.98
N ARG A 66 3.19 -9.90 -5.13
CA ARG A 66 3.72 -8.60 -5.54
C ARG A 66 2.73 -7.94 -6.45
N LEU A 67 2.39 -6.70 -6.14
CA LEU A 67 1.66 -5.86 -7.06
C LEU A 67 2.68 -5.06 -7.87
N LEU A 68 2.87 -5.43 -9.13
CA LEU A 68 3.45 -4.52 -10.10
C LEU A 68 2.42 -3.43 -10.43
N GLU A 69 2.88 -2.23 -10.72
CA GLU A 69 1.98 -1.09 -10.97
C GLU A 69 1.29 -1.17 -12.33
N ARG A 70 1.84 -2.00 -13.21
CA ARG A 70 1.39 -2.26 -14.57
C ARG A 70 1.74 -3.70 -14.95
N PRO A 71 1.19 -4.25 -16.05
CA PRO A 71 1.60 -5.56 -16.55
C PRO A 71 3.11 -5.67 -16.75
N THR A 72 3.66 -6.85 -16.50
CA THR A 72 5.09 -7.14 -16.66
C THR A 72 5.60 -6.78 -18.05
N THR A 73 4.76 -6.95 -19.08
CA THR A 73 5.04 -6.65 -20.49
C THR A 73 5.31 -5.16 -20.78
N PHE A 74 4.89 -4.24 -19.89
CA PHE A 74 5.18 -2.81 -20.04
C PHE A 74 6.46 -2.35 -19.33
N TYR A 75 7.16 -3.26 -18.66
CA TYR A 75 8.46 -2.93 -18.08
C TYR A 75 9.58 -3.25 -19.05
N THR A 76 10.59 -2.40 -19.06
CA THR A 76 11.90 -2.75 -19.59
C THR A 76 12.58 -3.75 -18.65
N SER A 77 13.52 -4.53 -19.20
CA SER A 77 14.32 -5.45 -18.37
C SER A 77 15.02 -4.73 -17.21
N GLN A 78 15.54 -3.52 -17.47
CA GLN A 78 16.20 -2.71 -16.45
C GLN A 78 15.25 -2.29 -15.34
N GLU A 79 14.03 -1.86 -15.66
CA GLU A 79 13.04 -1.49 -14.63
C GLU A 79 12.63 -2.71 -13.80
N LEU A 80 12.43 -3.88 -14.41
CA LEU A 80 12.13 -5.11 -13.68
C LEU A 80 13.25 -5.47 -12.72
N GLU A 81 14.49 -5.42 -13.19
CA GLU A 81 15.65 -5.67 -12.34
C GLU A 81 15.69 -4.70 -11.15
N VAL A 82 15.61 -3.39 -11.42
CA VAL A 82 15.65 -2.35 -10.38
C VAL A 82 14.54 -2.58 -9.34
N ASN A 83 13.32 -2.85 -9.80
CA ASN A 83 12.17 -3.15 -8.93
C ASN A 83 12.41 -4.40 -8.09
N PHE A 84 12.93 -5.46 -8.70
CA PHE A 84 13.21 -6.71 -8.02
C PHE A 84 14.26 -6.54 -6.91
N LEU A 85 15.39 -5.90 -7.26
CA LEU A 85 16.53 -5.73 -6.35
C LEU A 85 16.19 -4.78 -5.22
N ARG A 86 15.46 -3.71 -5.50
CA ARG A 86 14.95 -2.79 -4.48
C ARG A 86 14.10 -3.53 -3.46
N TRP A 87 13.14 -4.33 -3.92
CA TRP A 87 12.35 -5.15 -3.01
C TRP A 87 13.20 -6.12 -2.17
N LYS A 88 14.20 -6.78 -2.79
CA LYS A 88 15.11 -7.69 -2.05
C LYS A 88 15.89 -6.93 -0.98
N ARG A 89 16.35 -5.72 -1.28
CA ARG A 89 17.02 -4.84 -0.31
C ARG A 89 16.10 -4.48 0.84
N SER A 90 14.87 -4.06 0.56
CA SER A 90 13.90 -3.75 1.61
C SER A 90 13.66 -4.97 2.50
N GLN A 91 13.44 -6.16 1.92
CA GLN A 91 13.28 -7.40 2.71
C GLN A 91 14.48 -7.74 3.61
N ILE A 92 15.69 -7.53 3.10
CA ILE A 92 16.91 -7.74 3.89
C ILE A 92 16.95 -6.72 5.04
N GLY A 93 16.73 -5.44 4.73
CA GLY A 93 16.70 -4.35 5.71
C GLY A 93 15.69 -4.60 6.84
N TRP A 94 14.49 -5.08 6.50
CA TRP A 94 13.46 -5.45 7.50
C TRP A 94 13.88 -6.59 8.43
N ARG A 95 14.80 -7.46 8.01
CA ARG A 95 15.28 -8.59 8.82
C ARG A 95 16.54 -8.25 9.62
N THR A 96 17.34 -7.33 9.11
CA THR A 96 18.57 -6.86 9.75
C THR A 96 18.23 -5.64 10.61
N ASP A 97 17.79 -5.86 11.84
CA ASP A 97 17.53 -4.80 12.82
C ASP A 97 18.85 -4.22 13.37
N ASN A 98 19.64 -3.64 12.48
CA ASN A 98 20.91 -3.00 12.83
C ASN A 98 20.77 -1.49 13.02
N GLY A 99 19.54 -0.96 13.00
CA GLY A 99 19.25 0.48 13.13
C GLY A 99 19.79 1.36 12.01
N THR A 100 20.50 0.80 11.01
CA THR A 100 21.05 1.54 9.88
C THR A 100 20.05 1.53 8.74
N TYR A 101 19.35 2.65 8.58
CA TYR A 101 18.41 2.85 7.48
C TYR A 101 19.17 3.00 6.16
N GLY A 102 18.79 2.21 5.14
CA GLY A 102 19.43 2.25 3.83
C GLY A 102 19.22 3.56 3.10
N HIS A 103 18.02 4.15 3.21
CA HIS A 103 17.71 5.46 2.64
C HIS A 103 16.67 6.21 3.49
N ARG A 104 16.97 7.44 3.92
CA ARG A 104 16.01 8.32 4.61
C ARG A 104 15.72 9.53 3.75
N ARG A 105 14.44 9.77 3.45
CA ARG A 105 13.96 11.00 2.80
C ARG A 105 13.05 11.76 3.77
N ASN A 106 13.27 13.07 3.90
CA ASN A 106 12.34 13.93 4.63
C ASN A 106 11.28 14.41 3.65
N ILE A 107 10.02 14.04 3.87
CA ILE A 107 8.89 14.51 3.08
C ILE A 107 8.24 15.64 3.87
N VAL A 108 8.27 16.85 3.33
CA VAL A 108 7.57 17.98 3.94
C VAL A 108 6.07 17.74 3.73
N ASN A 109 5.34 17.59 4.83
CA ASN A 109 3.90 17.46 4.83
C ASN A 109 3.30 18.52 5.75
N ASP A 110 2.43 19.36 5.19
CA ASP A 110 1.72 20.37 5.93
C ASP A 110 0.41 19.77 6.45
N GLY A 111 0.40 19.33 7.71
CA GLY A 111 -0.84 18.97 8.41
C GLY A 111 -1.49 17.64 8.04
N ALA A 112 -0.74 16.64 7.56
CA ALA A 112 -1.28 15.28 7.47
C ALA A 112 -1.69 14.75 8.84
N MET A 113 -2.93 14.30 8.91
CA MET A 113 -3.48 13.58 10.07
C MET A 113 -3.21 12.09 9.96
N GLU A 114 -3.31 11.55 8.74
CA GLU A 114 -3.13 10.14 8.45
C GLU A 114 -2.23 9.93 7.26
N VAL A 115 -1.51 8.80 7.28
CA VAL A 115 -0.52 8.44 6.26
C VAL A 115 -0.66 6.96 5.91
N HIS A 116 -0.67 6.63 4.62
CA HIS A 116 -0.83 5.27 4.14
C HIS A 116 0.12 4.97 2.97
N LEU A 117 0.98 3.95 3.10
CA LEU A 117 1.85 3.48 2.03
C LEU A 117 1.13 2.41 1.23
N VAL A 118 0.83 2.70 -0.04
CA VAL A 118 0.16 1.74 -0.92
C VAL A 118 1.08 0.53 -1.15
N LYS A 119 0.50 -0.68 -1.18
CA LYS A 119 1.22 -1.92 -1.51
C LYS A 119 2.01 -1.73 -2.80
N GLY A 120 3.28 -2.13 -2.77
CA GLY A 120 4.26 -1.85 -3.83
C GLY A 120 5.27 -0.77 -3.42
N GLY A 121 4.93 0.11 -2.48
CA GLY A 121 5.88 1.00 -1.79
C GLY A 121 6.28 2.27 -2.56
N ARG A 122 5.77 2.48 -3.78
CA ARG A 122 6.03 3.71 -4.55
C ARG A 122 5.13 4.87 -4.15
N TRP A 123 3.86 4.62 -3.85
CA TRP A 123 2.88 5.67 -3.58
C TRP A 123 2.64 5.83 -2.08
N LEU A 124 2.91 7.03 -1.57
CA LEU A 124 2.52 7.42 -0.23
C LEU A 124 1.28 8.32 -0.31
N LEU A 125 0.23 7.97 0.41
CA LEU A 125 -0.98 8.79 0.56
C LEU A 125 -0.94 9.49 1.90
N THR A 126 -1.41 10.73 1.94
CA THR A 126 -1.60 11.47 3.19
C THR A 126 -2.93 12.18 3.16
N VAL A 127 -3.64 12.16 4.28
CA VAL A 127 -4.96 12.79 4.42
C VAL A 127 -4.89 13.88 5.47
N GLN A 128 -5.38 15.06 5.12
CA GLN A 128 -5.53 16.19 6.04
C GLN A 128 -6.89 16.14 6.74
N GLN A 129 -7.03 16.96 7.78
CA GLN A 129 -8.27 17.09 8.56
C GLN A 129 -9.51 17.45 7.72
N THR A 130 -9.31 18.13 6.59
CA THR A 130 -10.36 18.50 5.63
C THR A 130 -10.81 17.36 4.72
N GLY A 131 -10.21 16.17 4.84
CA GLY A 131 -10.36 15.07 3.88
C GLY A 131 -9.56 15.26 2.58
N ARG A 132 -8.83 16.39 2.44
CA ARG A 132 -7.91 16.58 1.31
C ARG A 132 -6.87 15.46 1.34
N THR A 133 -6.76 14.75 0.23
CA THR A 133 -5.81 13.66 0.08
C THR A 133 -4.73 14.07 -0.90
N MET A 134 -3.48 13.94 -0.46
CA MET A 134 -2.28 14.13 -1.28
C MET A 134 -1.64 12.76 -1.54
N TYR A 135 -0.95 12.63 -2.67
CA TYR A 135 -0.08 11.49 -2.94
C TYR A 135 1.34 11.95 -3.28
N TYR A 136 2.30 11.10 -2.98
CA TYR A 136 3.72 11.33 -3.23
C TYR A 136 4.29 10.14 -3.99
N ASP A 137 4.99 10.43 -5.10
CA ASP A 137 5.79 9.44 -5.82
C ASP A 137 7.15 9.31 -5.14
N LEU A 138 7.36 8.21 -4.41
CA LEU A 138 8.60 7.97 -3.67
C LEU A 138 9.75 7.50 -4.59
N ASP A 139 9.46 7.20 -5.85
CA ASP A 139 10.45 6.85 -6.87
C ASP A 139 10.92 8.06 -7.66
N ALA A 140 10.20 9.19 -7.57
CA ALA A 140 10.62 10.42 -8.21
C ALA A 140 11.97 10.90 -7.66
N ALA A 141 12.77 11.51 -8.54
CA ALA A 141 14.04 12.15 -8.17
C ALA A 141 13.83 13.23 -7.10
N THR A 142 12.73 13.97 -7.21
CA THR A 142 12.25 14.93 -6.21
C THR A 142 10.86 14.52 -5.77
N VAL A 143 10.70 14.27 -4.46
CA VAL A 143 9.42 13.85 -3.88
C VAL A 143 8.56 15.09 -3.63
N THR A 144 7.54 15.27 -4.46
CA THR A 144 6.59 16.39 -4.37
C THR A 144 5.18 15.88 -4.14
N GLY A 145 4.47 16.47 -3.18
CA GLY A 145 3.07 16.14 -2.94
C GLY A 145 2.19 16.66 -4.07
N ARG A 146 1.32 15.78 -4.60
CA ARG A 146 0.31 16.12 -5.61
C ARG A 146 -1.07 15.88 -5.04
N ARG A 147 -2.02 16.75 -5.36
CA ARG A 147 -3.40 16.63 -4.88
C ARG A 147 -4.11 15.49 -5.59
N LEU A 148 -4.62 14.52 -4.84
CA LEU A 148 -5.45 13.43 -5.33
C LEU A 148 -6.95 13.77 -5.20
N ILE A 149 -7.35 14.19 -4.00
CA ILE A 149 -8.73 14.53 -3.64
C ILE A 149 -8.72 15.94 -3.02
N PRO A 150 -9.59 16.87 -3.47
CA PRO A 150 -9.68 18.21 -2.89
C PRO A 150 -10.27 18.19 -1.48
N ASP A 151 -10.33 19.34 -0.81
CA ASP A 151 -10.99 19.43 0.49
C ASP A 151 -12.45 18.98 0.39
N GLN A 152 -12.87 18.14 1.33
CA GLN A 152 -14.21 17.56 1.38
C GLN A 152 -15.06 18.22 2.46
N VAL A 153 -14.40 18.91 3.39
CA VAL A 153 -15.04 19.75 4.38
C VAL A 153 -14.32 21.10 4.46
N GLU A 154 -15.08 22.17 4.70
CA GLU A 154 -14.52 23.51 4.94
C GLU A 154 -13.56 23.50 6.13
N ASP A 155 -12.44 24.22 6.04
CA ASP A 155 -11.52 24.43 7.16
C ASP A 155 -12.18 25.34 8.21
N HIS A 156 -12.81 24.74 9.20
CA HIS A 156 -13.42 25.44 10.32
C HIS A 156 -12.39 25.76 11.41
N PRO A 157 -12.32 27.00 11.96
CA PRO A 157 -11.35 27.38 12.99
C PRO A 157 -11.36 26.47 14.24
N LEU A 158 -12.50 25.83 14.53
CA LEU A 158 -12.64 24.87 15.61
C LEU A 158 -11.82 23.58 15.41
N PHE A 159 -11.45 23.24 14.17
CA PHE A 159 -10.54 22.14 13.87
C PHE A 159 -9.15 22.32 14.47
N LYS A 160 -8.67 23.57 14.52
CA LYS A 160 -7.40 23.92 15.18
C LYS A 160 -7.53 23.92 16.72
N LYS A 161 -8.74 24.14 17.23
CA LYS A 161 -9.05 24.22 18.67
C LYS A 161 -9.28 22.84 19.29
N TYR A 162 -9.96 21.94 18.60
CA TYR A 162 -10.34 20.62 19.14
C TYR A 162 -9.44 19.53 18.56
N ARG A 163 -8.61 18.94 19.44
CA ARG A 163 -7.79 17.75 19.16
C ARG A 163 -8.61 16.46 18.90
N TYR A 164 -9.93 16.55 18.76
CA TYR A 164 -10.85 15.42 18.77
C TYR A 164 -11.45 15.08 17.41
N SER A 165 -11.13 15.83 16.35
CA SER A 165 -11.44 15.34 15.01
C SER A 165 -10.58 14.12 14.72
N SER A 166 -11.19 13.04 14.24
CA SER A 166 -10.45 11.87 13.76
C SER A 166 -10.67 11.74 12.27
N VAL A 167 -9.57 11.45 11.57
CA VAL A 167 -9.59 11.06 10.18
C VAL A 167 -9.17 9.60 10.14
N GLY A 168 -9.91 8.76 9.43
CA GLY A 168 -9.51 7.39 9.12
C GLY A 168 -9.25 7.26 7.64
N ILE A 169 -8.23 6.49 7.28
CA ILE A 169 -7.95 6.08 5.89
C ILE A 169 -7.77 4.56 5.84
N CYS A 170 -8.34 3.92 4.83
CA CYS A 170 -7.98 2.56 4.46
C CYS A 170 -8.04 2.36 2.95
N VAL A 171 -7.28 1.38 2.48
CA VAL A 171 -7.12 1.06 1.06
C VAL A 171 -7.43 -0.41 0.86
N ASP A 172 -8.24 -0.70 -0.16
CA ASP A 172 -8.53 -2.05 -0.63
C ASP A 172 -8.06 -2.19 -2.07
N ILE A 173 -7.12 -3.11 -2.30
CA ILE A 173 -6.40 -3.20 -3.57
C ILE A 173 -7.07 -4.24 -4.46
N ASP A 174 -7.31 -3.85 -5.71
CA ASP A 174 -7.78 -4.77 -6.75
C ASP A 174 -6.59 -5.61 -7.25
N GLU A 175 -6.36 -6.75 -6.60
CA GLU A 175 -5.26 -7.66 -6.97
C GLU A 175 -5.45 -8.33 -8.34
N MET A 176 -6.67 -8.29 -8.88
CA MET A 176 -6.99 -8.84 -10.20
C MET A 176 -6.77 -7.81 -11.31
N SER A 177 -6.64 -6.53 -10.97
CA SER A 177 -6.39 -5.47 -11.93
C SER A 177 -4.97 -5.60 -12.50
N PRO A 178 -4.80 -5.53 -13.84
CA PRO A 178 -3.48 -5.57 -14.47
C PRO A 178 -2.61 -4.36 -14.12
N ILE A 179 -3.24 -3.26 -13.70
CA ILE A 179 -2.61 -2.02 -13.25
C ILE A 179 -2.91 -1.79 -11.78
N LEU A 180 -2.10 -0.98 -11.10
CA LEU A 180 -2.42 -0.56 -9.74
C LEU A 180 -3.76 0.19 -9.75
N LYS A 181 -4.73 -0.45 -9.11
CA LYS A 181 -6.08 0.04 -8.89
C LYS A 181 -6.49 -0.36 -7.47
N PHE A 182 -7.13 0.56 -6.77
CA PHE A 182 -7.59 0.32 -5.42
C PHE A 182 -8.75 1.23 -5.09
N ASN A 183 -9.57 0.82 -4.13
CA ASN A 183 -10.53 1.69 -3.51
C ASN A 183 -9.91 2.30 -2.26
N LEU A 184 -10.14 3.59 -2.09
CA LEU A 184 -9.71 4.40 -0.96
C LEU A 184 -10.95 4.81 -0.19
N ALA A 185 -11.06 4.36 1.05
CA ALA A 185 -12.03 4.91 1.98
C ALA A 185 -11.33 5.92 2.87
N PHE A 186 -11.96 7.07 3.08
CA PHE A 186 -11.62 7.92 4.20
C PHE A 186 -12.87 8.37 4.94
N THR A 187 -12.70 8.71 6.21
CA THR A 187 -13.79 9.17 7.07
C THR A 187 -13.33 10.33 7.92
N VAL A 188 -14.13 11.39 7.97
CA VAL A 188 -13.90 12.57 8.79
C VAL A 188 -14.97 12.60 9.88
N VAL A 189 -14.55 12.36 11.12
CA VAL A 189 -15.40 12.51 12.30
C VAL A 189 -15.12 13.87 12.91
N ARG A 190 -16.13 14.74 12.87
CA ARG A 190 -16.08 16.05 13.52
C ARG A 190 -16.47 15.96 15.00
N PRO A 191 -15.84 16.74 15.88
CA PRO A 191 -16.34 16.91 17.25
C PRO A 191 -17.75 17.51 17.19
N SER A 192 -18.69 16.94 17.93
CA SER A 192 -20.01 17.55 18.12
C SER A 192 -19.85 18.72 19.08
N ASP A 193 -19.87 19.95 18.59
CA ASP A 193 -20.26 21.09 19.43
C ASP A 193 -21.79 21.01 19.62
N ASP A 194 -22.29 21.34 20.81
CA ASP A 194 -23.74 21.33 21.12
C ASP A 194 -24.54 22.38 20.29
N SER A 195 -23.87 23.14 19.43
CA SER A 195 -24.47 24.15 18.55
C SER A 195 -24.68 23.66 17.11
N PRO A 196 -25.88 23.84 16.52
CA PRO A 196 -26.12 23.57 15.11
C PRO A 196 -25.34 24.54 14.19
N PRO A 197 -25.07 24.16 12.92
CA PRO A 197 -25.56 22.95 12.25
C PRO A 197 -24.78 21.70 12.68
N LYS A 198 -25.52 20.60 12.88
CA LYS A 198 -24.95 19.25 13.09
C LYS A 198 -24.09 18.95 11.89
N THR A 199 -22.79 19.13 12.03
CA THR A 199 -21.87 18.88 10.94
C THR A 199 -21.74 17.37 10.82
N GLU A 200 -22.31 16.81 9.75
CA GLU A 200 -22.35 15.37 9.55
C GLU A 200 -20.92 14.82 9.46
N HIS A 201 -20.67 13.70 10.15
CA HIS A 201 -19.48 12.89 9.91
C HIS A 201 -19.56 12.38 8.48
N LEU A 202 -18.48 12.50 7.72
CA LEU A 202 -18.48 12.18 6.30
C LEU A 202 -17.64 10.95 6.05
N THR A 203 -18.22 9.93 5.41
CA THR A 203 -17.48 8.82 4.83
C THR A 203 -17.57 8.90 3.31
N GLN A 204 -16.42 8.74 2.65
CA GLN A 204 -16.35 8.64 1.20
C GLN A 204 -15.51 7.46 0.75
N ILE A 205 -15.90 6.88 -0.37
CA ILE A 205 -15.18 5.82 -1.07
C ILE A 205 -14.80 6.34 -2.45
N TRP A 206 -13.52 6.23 -2.80
CA TRP A 206 -12.95 6.68 -4.05
C TRP A 206 -12.29 5.52 -4.78
N SER A 207 -12.52 5.38 -6.08
CA SER A 207 -11.72 4.50 -6.92
C SER A 207 -10.47 5.24 -7.35
N VAL A 208 -9.31 4.67 -7.08
CA VAL A 208 -8.01 5.22 -7.44
C VAL A 208 -7.32 4.30 -8.43
N SER A 209 -6.77 4.87 -9.49
CA SER A 209 -6.01 4.15 -10.51
C SER A 209 -4.76 4.93 -10.92
N THR A 210 -3.81 4.21 -11.48
CA THR A 210 -2.63 4.80 -12.11
C THR A 210 -2.98 5.58 -13.37
N VAL A 211 -2.29 6.69 -13.57
CA VAL A 211 -2.35 7.52 -14.79
C VAL A 211 -1.11 7.25 -15.62
N PHE A 212 -1.30 7.01 -16.91
CA PHE A 212 -0.24 6.68 -17.86
C PHE A 212 -0.02 7.85 -18.83
N GLU A 213 1.24 8.08 -19.19
CA GLU A 213 1.61 8.82 -20.41
C GLU A 213 1.54 7.91 -21.65
N ASP A 214 1.62 8.51 -22.84
CA ASP A 214 1.66 7.80 -24.14
C ASP A 214 2.75 6.71 -24.18
N SER A 215 3.83 6.89 -23.42
CA SER A 215 4.95 5.95 -23.25
C SER A 215 4.63 4.74 -22.37
N GLN A 216 3.38 4.53 -21.96
CA GLN A 216 2.94 3.51 -20.99
C GLN A 216 3.63 3.64 -19.62
N ARG A 217 4.24 4.80 -19.35
CA ARG A 217 4.88 5.13 -18.08
C ARG A 217 3.85 5.66 -17.10
N VAL A 218 3.88 5.15 -15.87
CA VAL A 218 3.02 5.65 -14.78
C VAL A 218 3.54 7.00 -14.29
N VAL A 219 2.69 8.03 -14.40
CA VAL A 219 3.02 9.42 -14.05
C VAL A 219 2.29 9.95 -12.81
N GLY A 220 1.28 9.23 -12.33
CA GLY A 220 0.53 9.65 -11.15
C GLY A 220 -0.64 8.74 -10.84
N LEU A 221 -1.52 9.27 -9.99
CA LEU A 221 -2.76 8.65 -9.57
C LEU A 221 -3.93 9.58 -9.89
N SER A 222 -5.06 9.01 -10.25
CA SER A 222 -6.35 9.70 -10.40
C SER A 222 -7.38 9.07 -9.47
N ALA A 223 -8.28 9.87 -8.93
CA ALA A 223 -9.36 9.40 -8.05
C ALA A 223 -10.73 9.80 -8.60
N ASN A 224 -11.68 8.86 -8.52
CA ASN A 224 -13.08 9.06 -8.88
C ASN A 224 -13.97 8.69 -7.69
N LEU A 225 -14.88 9.57 -7.30
CA LEU A 225 -15.79 9.30 -6.19
C LEU A 225 -16.76 8.19 -6.56
N LEU A 226 -16.86 7.16 -5.71
CA LEU A 226 -17.81 6.04 -5.86
C LEU A 226 -19.04 6.20 -4.96
N ALA A 227 -18.82 6.58 -3.70
CA ALA A 227 -19.88 6.73 -2.71
C ALA A 227 -19.54 7.81 -1.69
N SER A 228 -20.57 8.50 -1.20
CA SER A 228 -20.49 9.49 -0.13
C SER A 228 -21.72 9.37 0.74
N PHE A 229 -21.54 9.20 2.04
CA PHE A 229 -22.65 9.05 2.99
C PHE A 229 -22.26 9.53 4.39
N PRO A 230 -23.23 9.97 5.19
CA PRO A 230 -22.96 10.39 6.55
C PRO A 230 -22.75 9.18 7.45
N LEU A 231 -21.75 9.23 8.33
CA LEU A 231 -21.62 8.29 9.43
C LEU A 231 -22.51 8.76 10.60
N HIS A 232 -23.12 7.83 11.32
CA HIS A 232 -24.12 8.13 12.36
C HIS A 232 -23.61 9.17 13.38
N SER A 233 -24.43 10.17 13.71
CA SER A 233 -24.01 11.34 14.52
C SER A 233 -23.65 11.03 15.98
N SER A 234 -23.81 9.78 16.44
CA SER A 234 -23.38 9.36 17.78
C SER A 234 -21.90 8.98 17.84
N VAL A 235 -21.24 8.84 16.69
CA VAL A 235 -19.82 8.50 16.61
C VAL A 235 -18.98 9.68 17.08
N ARG A 236 -18.35 9.54 18.25
CA ARG A 236 -17.49 10.60 18.79
C ARG A 236 -16.04 10.47 18.34
N PHE A 237 -15.60 9.25 18.08
CA PHE A 237 -14.20 8.99 17.77
C PHE A 237 -14.07 7.75 16.88
N LEU A 238 -13.18 7.84 15.90
CA LEU A 238 -12.81 6.76 15.00
C LEU A 238 -11.42 6.23 15.39
N TYR A 239 -11.34 4.96 15.76
CA TYR A 239 -10.09 4.31 16.10
C TYR A 239 -9.43 3.63 14.91
N SER A 240 -10.21 3.02 14.03
CA SER A 240 -9.71 2.37 12.84
C SER A 240 -10.76 2.23 11.77
N THR A 241 -10.30 2.10 10.53
CA THR A 241 -11.11 1.86 9.34
C THR A 241 -10.52 0.69 8.56
N SER A 242 -11.39 -0.14 8.00
CA SER A 242 -11.00 -1.22 7.09
C SER A 242 -11.95 -1.24 5.89
N LEU A 243 -11.43 -1.57 4.72
CA LEU A 243 -12.19 -1.66 3.47
C LEU A 243 -11.93 -3.03 2.86
N LEU A 244 -12.98 -3.71 2.44
CA LEU A 244 -12.91 -5.00 1.77
C LEU A 244 -14.11 -5.18 0.83
N GLY A 245 -13.85 -5.14 -0.48
CA GLY A 245 -14.89 -5.24 -1.50
C GLY A 245 -15.95 -4.16 -1.31
N HIS A 246 -17.21 -4.59 -1.14
CA HIS A 246 -18.37 -3.71 -0.97
C HIS A 246 -18.61 -3.26 0.48
N PHE A 247 -17.74 -3.66 1.41
CA PHE A 247 -17.91 -3.38 2.84
C PHE A 247 -16.83 -2.46 3.37
N VAL A 248 -17.24 -1.49 4.17
CA VAL A 248 -16.36 -0.68 5.00
C VAL A 248 -16.68 -0.96 6.47
N ALA A 249 -15.65 -1.15 7.28
CA ALA A 249 -15.74 -1.42 8.69
C ALA A 249 -15.06 -0.31 9.51
N PHE A 250 -15.66 0.04 10.64
CA PHE A 250 -15.18 1.08 11.55
C PHE A 250 -15.06 0.53 12.95
N THR A 251 -13.98 0.86 13.66
CA THR A 251 -13.94 0.74 15.12
C THR A 251 -14.18 2.12 15.70
N ILE A 252 -15.26 2.27 16.47
CA ILE A 252 -15.72 3.57 16.95
C ILE A 252 -15.93 3.59 18.45
N ASN A 253 -15.85 4.77 19.05
CA ASN A 253 -16.36 5.04 20.39
C ASN A 253 -17.75 5.68 20.31
N ASP A 254 -18.78 4.96 20.75
CA ASP A 254 -20.10 5.52 20.99
C ASP A 254 -20.36 5.60 22.51
N PRO A 255 -20.59 6.79 23.09
CA PRO A 255 -20.82 6.93 24.52
C PRO A 255 -22.06 6.16 25.02
N ARG A 256 -23.04 5.88 24.16
CA ARG A 256 -24.25 5.12 24.53
C ARG A 256 -24.01 3.62 24.56
N TYR A 257 -23.12 3.13 23.71
CA TYR A 257 -23.00 1.70 23.41
C TYR A 257 -21.57 1.15 23.58
N ARG A 258 -20.64 1.94 24.12
CA ARG A 258 -19.20 1.63 24.24
C ARG A 258 -18.52 1.42 22.88
N LEU A 259 -17.37 0.73 22.88
CA LEU A 259 -16.56 0.49 21.71
C LEU A 259 -17.27 -0.53 20.80
N ASN A 260 -17.58 -0.10 19.59
CA ASN A 260 -18.33 -0.89 18.62
C ASN A 260 -17.57 -1.02 17.33
N SER A 261 -17.73 -2.17 16.68
CA SER A 261 -17.41 -2.29 15.27
C SER A 261 -18.67 -2.08 14.44
N LEU A 262 -18.64 -1.19 13.46
CA LEU A 262 -19.74 -1.02 12.50
C LEU A 262 -19.29 -1.56 11.16
N VAL A 263 -20.13 -2.36 10.50
CA VAL A 263 -19.91 -2.79 9.12
C VAL A 263 -21.04 -2.24 8.25
N ILE A 264 -20.66 -1.53 7.20
CA ILE A 264 -21.57 -0.85 6.27
C ILE A 264 -21.26 -1.33 4.85
N GLU A 265 -22.32 -1.62 4.10
CA GLU A 265 -22.21 -1.86 2.65
C GLU A 265 -22.24 -0.52 1.92
N TRP A 266 -21.07 -0.06 1.46
CA TRP A 266 -20.89 1.34 1.07
C TRP A 266 -21.62 1.71 -0.23
N GLU A 267 -21.88 0.74 -1.11
CA GLU A 267 -22.67 0.98 -2.32
C GLU A 267 -24.12 1.32 -1.99
N GLN A 268 -24.72 0.60 -1.04
CA GLN A 268 -26.08 0.88 -0.60
C GLN A 268 -26.14 2.19 0.16
N ALA A 269 -25.16 2.46 1.02
CA ALA A 269 -25.05 3.73 1.73
C ALA A 269 -24.90 4.93 0.80
N GLY A 270 -24.13 4.81 -0.29
CA GLY A 270 -24.03 5.85 -1.32
C GLY A 270 -25.33 6.10 -2.09
N ARG A 271 -26.15 5.06 -2.32
CA ARG A 271 -27.45 5.18 -3.00
C ARG A 271 -28.54 5.73 -2.09
N ASN A 272 -28.51 5.39 -0.80
CA ASN A 272 -29.49 5.84 0.19
C ASN A 272 -28.80 6.33 1.48
N PRO A 273 -28.20 7.54 1.47
CA PRO A 273 -27.40 8.05 2.58
C PRO A 273 -28.17 8.23 3.89
N SER A 274 -29.49 8.35 3.85
CA SER A 274 -30.34 8.52 5.04
C SER A 274 -30.83 7.22 5.65
N ASN A 275 -30.78 6.11 4.91
CA ASN A 275 -31.32 4.83 5.35
C ASN A 275 -30.60 3.67 4.66
N TYR A 276 -29.46 3.28 5.25
CA TYR A 276 -28.66 2.17 4.77
C TYR A 276 -28.45 1.13 5.89
N PRO A 277 -28.32 -0.16 5.54
CA PRO A 277 -28.07 -1.19 6.54
C PRO A 277 -26.71 -0.98 7.19
N CYS A 278 -26.72 -0.90 8.52
CA CYS A 278 -25.52 -0.85 9.35
C CYS A 278 -25.58 -2.01 10.33
N ARG A 279 -24.52 -2.83 10.35
CA ARG A 279 -24.42 -3.98 11.25
C ARG A 279 -23.48 -3.62 12.42
N PRO A 280 -24.02 -3.33 13.61
CA PRO A 280 -23.20 -3.12 14.79
C PRO A 280 -22.75 -4.46 15.39
N PHE A 281 -21.48 -4.51 15.79
CA PHE A 281 -20.89 -5.57 16.59
C PHE A 281 -20.42 -4.94 17.90
N TYR A 282 -21.02 -5.39 18.98
CA TYR A 282 -20.68 -4.95 20.32
C TYR A 282 -19.55 -5.83 20.84
N SER A 283 -18.51 -5.21 21.41
CA SER A 283 -17.55 -5.99 22.20
C SER A 283 -18.27 -6.50 23.44
N HIS A 284 -18.69 -7.77 23.44
CA HIS A 284 -19.09 -8.44 24.67
C HIS A 284 -17.88 -8.46 25.62
N GLU A 285 -18.09 -8.02 26.86
CA GLU A 285 -17.12 -8.03 27.98
C GLU A 285 -16.15 -6.83 28.08
N MET A 286 -16.62 -5.79 28.77
CA MET A 286 -15.82 -5.18 29.86
C MET A 286 -16.74 -5.07 31.08
N THR A 287 -17.03 -6.22 31.70
CA THR A 287 -17.54 -6.26 33.06
C THR A 287 -16.38 -5.85 33.96
N TYR A 288 -16.55 -4.80 34.75
CA TYR A 288 -15.51 -4.20 35.58
C TYR A 288 -14.82 -5.24 36.47
N ALA A 289 -13.66 -5.73 36.04
CA ALA A 289 -12.63 -6.23 36.95
C ALA A 289 -11.69 -5.06 37.24
N SER A 290 -11.84 -4.50 38.44
CA SER A 290 -10.93 -3.51 39.00
C SER A 290 -9.50 -4.04 39.00
N SER A 291 -8.57 -3.14 38.65
CA SER A 291 -7.11 -3.22 38.87
C SER A 291 -6.34 -4.33 38.16
N GLN A 292 -5.35 -3.89 37.36
CA GLN A 292 -4.23 -4.66 36.78
C GLN A 292 -4.54 -5.58 35.60
N THR A 293 -4.70 -5.01 34.40
CA THR A 293 -4.08 -5.60 33.19
C THR A 293 -4.14 -4.62 32.00
N THR A 294 -3.09 -3.84 31.82
CA THR A 294 -2.90 -2.96 30.65
C THR A 294 -2.28 -3.71 29.45
N GLU A 295 -2.30 -5.05 29.44
CA GLU A 295 -1.52 -5.86 28.48
C GLU A 295 -2.34 -6.73 27.51
N ARG A 296 -3.68 -6.79 27.60
CA ARG A 296 -4.47 -7.81 26.86
C ARG A 296 -5.34 -7.32 25.70
N LEU A 297 -5.24 -6.06 25.27
CA LEU A 297 -5.95 -5.55 24.06
C LEU A 297 -5.11 -5.55 22.78
N SER A 298 -3.94 -6.21 22.79
CA SER A 298 -3.04 -6.33 21.62
C SER A 298 -3.40 -7.46 20.65
N SER A 299 -4.37 -8.33 20.96
CA SER A 299 -4.62 -9.58 20.23
C SER A 299 -5.73 -9.54 19.17
N ILE A 300 -6.54 -8.47 19.10
CA ILE A 300 -7.37 -8.13 17.92
C ILE A 300 -6.95 -6.75 17.42
N LYS A 301 -5.63 -6.59 17.28
CA LYS A 301 -5.03 -5.57 16.46
C LYS A 301 -4.73 -6.27 15.14
N ILE A 302 -5.54 -6.04 14.11
CA ILE A 302 -5.04 -6.22 12.75
C ILE A 302 -3.82 -5.29 12.69
N ARG A 303 -2.62 -5.88 12.70
CA ARG A 303 -1.33 -5.18 12.88
C ARG A 303 -1.28 -3.95 11.98
N CYS A 304 -1.45 -2.79 12.59
CA CYS A 304 -1.06 -1.49 12.08
C CYS A 304 -0.37 -0.78 13.24
N ASP A 305 0.82 -1.28 13.58
CA ASP A 305 1.76 -0.60 14.45
C ASP A 305 2.77 0.12 13.56
N SER A 306 2.80 1.45 13.69
CA SER A 306 3.96 2.30 13.36
C SER A 306 4.48 2.18 11.94
N MET A 307 3.88 2.92 11.00
CA MET A 307 4.47 3.09 9.67
C MET A 307 5.60 4.12 9.74
N ILE A 308 6.79 3.69 10.12
CA ILE A 308 8.00 4.36 9.65
C ILE A 308 8.22 3.88 8.22
N ILE A 309 8.20 4.81 7.27
CA ILE A 309 8.38 4.50 5.85
C ILE A 309 9.87 4.28 5.62
N PHE A 310 10.26 3.01 5.47
CA PHE A 310 11.63 2.61 5.18
C PHE A 310 11.77 2.23 3.71
N GLN A 311 12.68 2.92 3.00
CA GLN A 311 13.14 2.55 1.66
C GLN A 311 14.51 1.87 1.74
#